data_AF-A0A1T4UIM8-F1
#
_entry.id   AF-A0A1T4UIM8-F1
#
_cell.length_a   1.000
_cell.length_b   1.000
_cell.length_c   1.000
_cell.angle_alpha   90.00
_cell.angle_beta   90.00
_cell.angle_gamma   90.00
#
_symmetry.space_group_name_H-M   'P 1'
#
loop_
_entity.id
_entity.type
_entity.pdbx_description
1 polymer ?
#
loop_
_entity_poly.entity_id
_entity_poly.type
_entity_poly.pdbx_seq_one_letter_code
_entity_poly.pdbx_strand_id
1 'polypeptide(L)'
;MSSNRIKQQSRVKGLAGSLLTNMTGVFWAMVIIESSTFAGLEILGYVITAIVAFLLCIQAKQAWLGYIPGTFIGCCATFAAGGDWQIVVPSLLLGGVFGYLMKATGLWLHNKSNPSSEVDASHSKQVKA
;
A
#
# COMPACT_ATOMS: atom_id res chain seq x y z
N MET A 1 10.61 -20.39 -20.16
CA MET A 1 10.88 -20.42 -18.69
C MET A 1 11.39 -19.08 -18.11
N SER A 2 11.99 -18.18 -18.90
CA SER A 2 12.52 -16.88 -18.42
C SER A 2 11.43 -15.81 -18.15
N SER A 3 10.37 -15.74 -18.97
CA SER A 3 9.31 -14.71 -18.88
C SER A 3 8.49 -14.74 -17.57
N ASN A 4 8.22 -15.93 -17.01
CA ASN A 4 7.48 -16.08 -15.75
C ASN A 4 8.24 -15.59 -14.51
N ARG A 5 9.59 -15.62 -14.53
CA ARG A 5 10.40 -15.12 -13.40
C ARG A 5 10.40 -13.59 -13.33
N ILE A 6 10.39 -12.90 -14.47
CA ILE A 6 10.39 -11.43 -14.53
C ILE A 6 9.05 -10.87 -14.02
N LYS A 7 7.93 -11.51 -14.37
CA LYS A 7 6.58 -11.12 -13.93
C LYS A 7 6.32 -11.43 -12.46
N GLN A 8 6.96 -12.46 -11.90
CA GLN A 8 6.97 -12.71 -10.46
C GLN A 8 7.77 -11.64 -9.71
N GLN A 9 8.98 -11.32 -10.19
CA GLN A 9 9.86 -10.30 -9.61
C GLN A 9 9.18 -8.93 -9.49
N SER A 10 8.41 -8.50 -10.50
CA SER A 10 7.66 -7.24 -10.45
C SER A 10 6.51 -7.28 -9.43
N ARG A 11 5.85 -8.44 -9.24
CA ARG A 11 4.75 -8.61 -8.29
C ARG A 11 5.23 -8.58 -6.83
N VAL A 12 6.32 -9.27 -6.50
CA VAL A 12 6.89 -9.17 -5.14
C VAL A 12 7.48 -7.78 -4.87
N LYS A 13 8.09 -7.12 -5.86
CA LYS A 13 8.52 -5.72 -5.73
C LYS A 13 7.34 -4.77 -5.47
N GLY A 14 6.22 -4.96 -6.17
CA GLY A 14 5.00 -4.18 -5.95
C GLY A 14 4.39 -4.42 -4.56
N LEU A 15 4.36 -5.67 -4.10
CA LEU A 15 3.91 -6.01 -2.75
C LEU A 15 4.81 -5.38 -1.68
N ALA A 16 6.13 -5.54 -1.81
CA ALA A 16 7.09 -4.97 -0.88
C ALA A 16 6.99 -3.44 -0.83
N GLY A 17 6.82 -2.79 -1.99
CA GLY A 17 6.57 -1.36 -2.08
C GLY A 17 5.28 -0.93 -1.37
N SER A 18 4.18 -1.67 -1.57
CA SER A 18 2.91 -1.37 -0.90
C SER A 18 2.97 -1.58 0.61
N LEU A 19 3.64 -2.64 1.09
CA LEU A 19 3.81 -2.86 2.52
C LEU A 19 4.67 -1.75 3.13
N LEU A 20 5.74 -1.34 2.44
CA LEU A 20 6.60 -0.26 2.92
C LEU A 20 5.84 1.07 3.03
N THR A 21 4.99 1.41 2.06
CA THR A 21 4.17 2.63 2.14
C THR A 21 3.04 2.53 3.16
N ASN A 22 2.47 1.35 3.38
CA ASN A 22 1.54 1.15 4.51
C ASN A 22 2.25 1.42 5.85
N MET A 23 3.50 0.96 6.00
CA MET A 23 4.29 1.18 7.21
C MET A 23 4.66 2.65 7.42
N THR A 24 4.95 3.41 6.35
CA THR A 24 5.15 4.85 6.49
C THR A 24 3.86 5.53 6.97
N GLY A 25 2.68 5.09 6.48
CA GLY A 25 1.39 5.54 6.99
C GLY A 25 1.19 5.29 8.48
N VAL A 26 1.52 4.10 8.97
CA VAL A 26 1.46 3.77 10.40
C VAL A 26 2.35 4.71 11.23
N PHE A 27 3.58 4.94 10.76
CA PHE A 27 4.51 5.89 11.41
C PHE A 27 3.92 7.30 11.51
N TRP A 28 3.39 7.83 10.40
CA TRP A 28 2.82 9.18 10.37
C TRP A 28 1.53 9.31 11.20
N ALA A 29 0.70 8.27 11.26
CA ALA A 29 -0.47 8.27 12.12
C ALA A 29 -0.11 8.23 13.61
N MET A 30 0.92 7.47 14.01
CA MET A 30 1.44 7.50 15.38
C MET A 30 1.93 8.89 15.76
N VAL A 31 2.66 9.56 14.86
CA VAL A 31 3.08 10.96 15.07
C VAL A 31 1.88 11.88 15.30
N ILE A 32 0.79 11.70 14.54
CA ILE A 32 -0.44 12.50 14.71
C ILE A 32 -1.10 12.23 16.07
N ILE A 33 -1.25 10.98 16.51
CA ILE A 33 -1.90 10.62 17.78
C ILE A 33 -1.07 11.09 18.99
N GLU A 34 0.25 10.90 18.96
CA GLU A 34 1.16 11.38 20.02
C GLU A 34 1.19 12.92 20.07
N SER A 35 1.08 13.59 18.91
CA SER A 35 1.03 15.06 18.88
C SER A 35 -0.31 15.62 19.37
N SER A 36 -1.43 14.93 19.15
CA SER A 36 -2.75 15.39 19.58
C SER A 36 -2.94 15.27 21.09
N THR A 37 -2.38 14.23 21.70
CA THR A 37 -2.38 14.04 23.16
C THR A 37 -1.57 15.11 23.89
N PHE A 38 -0.48 15.62 23.31
CA PHE A 38 0.30 16.69 23.91
C PHE A 38 -0.38 18.07 23.83
N ALA A 39 -1.33 18.25 22.90
CA ALA A 39 -1.79 19.58 22.51
C ALA A 39 -3.22 19.94 22.95
N GLY A 40 -3.97 19.02 23.57
CA GLY A 40 -5.22 19.27 24.30
C GLY A 40 -6.40 19.87 23.51
N LEU A 41 -6.20 20.27 22.25
CA LEU A 41 -7.16 20.94 21.40
C LEU A 41 -7.37 20.12 20.12
N GLU A 42 -8.57 19.57 19.94
CA GLU A 42 -8.93 18.76 18.77
C GLU A 42 -8.70 19.49 17.43
N ILE A 43 -8.83 20.82 17.44
CA ILE A 43 -8.59 21.67 16.27
C ILE A 43 -7.14 21.59 15.77
N LEU A 44 -6.19 21.36 16.69
CA LEU A 44 -4.78 21.30 16.38
C LEU A 44 -4.40 19.95 15.78
N GLY A 45 -5.11 18.86 16.13
CA GLY A 45 -4.98 17.56 15.48
C GLY A 45 -5.32 17.61 13.98
N TYR A 46 -6.31 18.40 13.58
CA TYR A 46 -6.63 18.61 12.15
C TYR A 46 -5.54 19.41 11.41
N VAL A 47 -4.98 20.43 12.06
CA VAL A 47 -3.86 21.21 11.50
C VAL A 47 -2.63 20.33 11.31
N ILE A 48 -2.30 19.50 12.29
CA ILE A 48 -1.16 18.58 12.22
C ILE A 48 -1.41 17.52 11.13
N THR A 49 -2.63 17.01 11.00
CA THR A 49 -2.99 16.09 9.92
C THR A 49 -2.82 16.73 8.53
N ALA A 50 -3.18 18.02 8.37
CA ALA A 50 -2.96 18.76 7.13
C ALA A 50 -1.47 18.96 6.82
N ILE A 51 -0.65 19.27 7.84
CA ILE A 51 0.81 19.39 7.69
C ILE A 51 1.43 18.05 7.30
N VAL A 52 1.05 16.97 7.99
CA VAL A 52 1.53 15.61 7.70
C VAL A 52 1.10 15.18 6.30
N ALA A 53 -0.13 15.48 5.87
CA ALA A 53 -0.57 15.22 4.50
C ALA A 53 0.28 15.97 3.45
N PHE A 54 0.67 17.22 3.73
CA PHE A 54 1.60 17.96 2.87
C PHE A 54 3.00 17.34 2.83
N LEU A 55 3.55 16.92 3.98
CA LEU A 55 4.84 16.23 4.05
C LEU A 55 4.81 14.88 3.34
N LEU A 56 3.69 14.16 3.43
CA LEU A 56 3.45 12.91 2.71
C LEU A 56 3.47 13.12 1.19
N CYS A 57 2.81 14.17 0.69
CA CYS A 57 2.83 14.54 -0.73
C CYS A 57 4.25 14.90 -1.21
N ILE A 58 5.05 15.56 -0.36
CA ILE A 58 6.44 15.90 -0.67
C ILE A 58 7.33 14.65 -0.70
N GLN A 59 7.19 13.75 0.28
CA GLN A 59 7.92 12.47 0.32
C GLN A 59 7.55 11.53 -0.85
N ALA A 60 6.30 11.59 -1.32
CA ALA A 60 5.83 10.78 -2.44
C ALA A 60 6.42 11.18 -3.80
N LYS A 61 7.15 12.31 -3.90
CA LYS A 61 7.81 12.77 -5.12
C LYS A 61 8.98 11.88 -5.54
N GLN A 62 9.44 10.96 -4.68
CA GLN A 62 10.35 9.87 -5.03
C GLN A 62 9.58 8.75 -5.77
N ALA A 63 9.70 8.71 -7.11
CA ALA A 63 8.90 7.89 -8.04
C ALA A 63 8.88 6.36 -7.79
N TRP A 64 9.75 5.82 -6.93
CA TRP A 64 9.82 4.39 -6.59
C TRP A 64 9.02 4.01 -5.31
N LEU A 65 8.69 5.00 -4.47
CA LEU A 65 7.87 4.89 -3.24
C LEU A 65 6.55 5.66 -3.36
N GLY A 66 6.19 6.14 -4.56
CA GLY A 66 5.03 7.00 -4.85
C GLY A 66 3.65 6.35 -4.65
N TYR A 67 3.53 5.33 -3.81
CA TYR A 67 2.27 4.71 -3.46
C TYR A 67 1.60 5.46 -2.29
N ILE A 68 1.19 6.70 -2.58
CA ILE A 68 0.34 7.54 -1.71
C ILE A 68 -0.88 6.77 -1.17
N PRO A 69 -1.57 5.89 -1.95
CA PRO A 69 -2.72 5.14 -1.43
C PRO A 69 -2.38 4.23 -0.26
N GLY A 70 -1.16 3.66 -0.24
CA GLY A 70 -0.73 2.76 0.83
C GLY A 70 -0.51 3.49 2.15
N THR A 71 0.09 4.69 2.09
CA THR A 71 0.22 5.56 3.25
C THR A 71 -1.14 5.90 3.86
N PHE A 72 -2.14 6.25 3.04
CA PHE A 72 -3.50 6.51 3.53
C PHE A 72 -4.13 5.29 4.19
N ILE A 73 -3.95 4.09 3.60
CA ILE A 73 -4.43 2.83 4.19
C ILE A 73 -3.79 2.59 5.56
N GLY A 74 -2.47 2.78 5.67
CA GLY A 74 -1.73 2.65 6.93
C GLY A 74 -2.18 3.65 7.99
N CYS A 75 -2.38 4.92 7.61
CA CYS A 75 -2.87 5.94 8.51
C CYS A 75 -4.28 5.61 9.03
N CYS A 76 -5.23 5.32 8.13
CA CYS A 76 -6.60 4.98 8.49
C CYS A 76 -6.66 3.73 9.37
N ALA A 77 -5.87 2.69 9.09
CA ALA A 77 -5.82 1.48 9.91
C ALA A 77 -5.34 1.78 11.33
N THR A 78 -4.35 2.67 11.47
CA THR A 78 -3.80 3.07 12.78
C THR A 78 -4.77 3.92 13.58
N PHE A 79 -5.46 4.87 12.92
CA PHE A 79 -6.51 5.66 13.56
C PHE A 79 -7.70 4.79 13.99
N ALA A 80 -8.11 3.84 13.15
CA ALA A 80 -9.18 2.90 13.48
C ALA A 80 -8.83 1.99 14.67
N ALA A 81 -7.54 1.66 14.85
CA ALA A 81 -7.04 0.91 16.00
C ALA A 81 -6.70 1.80 17.21
N GLY A 82 -7.01 3.11 17.17
CA GLY A 82 -6.73 4.03 18.27
C GLY A 82 -5.25 4.19 18.60
N GLY A 83 -4.34 3.97 17.64
CA GLY A 83 -2.90 4.05 17.87
C GLY A 83 -2.25 2.74 18.33
N ASP A 84 -2.98 1.63 18.39
CA ASP A 84 -2.39 0.31 18.62
C ASP A 84 -1.63 -0.18 17.36
N TRP A 85 -0.45 0.39 17.14
CA TRP A 85 0.40 0.03 16.00
C TRP A 85 0.90 -1.42 16.07
N GLN A 86 0.96 -2.00 17.27
CA GLN A 86 1.45 -3.37 17.49
C GLN A 86 0.51 -4.40 16.88
N ILE A 87 -0.81 -4.14 16.85
CA ILE A 87 -1.76 -5.00 16.15
C ILE A 87 -1.95 -4.61 14.67
N VAL A 88 -1.79 -3.33 14.33
CA VAL A 88 -1.99 -2.82 12.97
C VAL A 88 -0.90 -3.32 12.02
N VAL A 89 0.36 -3.29 12.43
CA VAL A 89 1.51 -3.74 11.61
C VAL A 89 1.38 -5.21 11.19
N PRO A 90 1.22 -6.18 12.11
CA PRO A 90 1.06 -7.58 11.72
C PRO A 90 -0.22 -7.80 10.91
N SER A 91 -1.31 -7.08 11.18
CA SER A 91 -2.54 -7.17 10.41
C SER A 91 -2.35 -6.71 8.96
N LEU A 92 -1.62 -5.61 8.73
CA LEU A 92 -1.30 -5.12 7.37
C LEU A 92 -0.37 -6.06 6.63
N LEU A 93 0.61 -6.66 7.32
CA LEU A 93 1.50 -7.67 6.74
C LEU A 93 0.74 -8.93 6.34
N LEU A 94 -0.08 -9.47 7.24
CA LEU A 94 -0.95 -10.63 6.99
C LEU A 94 -1.91 -10.37 5.82
N GLY A 95 -2.59 -9.22 5.83
CA GLY A 95 -3.48 -8.81 4.76
C GLY A 95 -2.78 -8.67 3.41
N GLY A 96 -1.56 -8.10 3.40
CA GLY A 96 -0.76 -7.97 2.18
C GLY A 96 -0.29 -9.31 1.61
N VAL A 97 0.21 -10.21 2.46
CA VAL A 97 0.60 -11.57 2.06
C VAL A 97 -0.61 -12.35 1.56
N PHE A 98 -1.73 -12.28 2.28
CA PHE A 98 -2.97 -12.94 1.88
C PHE A 98 -3.49 -12.41 0.54
N GLY A 99 -3.51 -11.10 0.33
CA GLY A 99 -3.88 -10.48 -0.94
C GLY A 99 -2.97 -10.90 -2.11
N TYR A 100 -1.67 -11.02 -1.85
CA TYR A 100 -0.72 -11.57 -2.83
C TYR A 100 -1.04 -13.02 -3.20
N LEU A 101 -1.31 -13.87 -2.20
CA LEU A 101 -1.69 -15.27 -2.41
C LEU A 101 -2.99 -15.39 -3.21
N MET A 102 -4.03 -14.64 -2.86
CA MET A 102 -5.30 -14.62 -3.61
C MET A 102 -5.07 -14.22 -5.07
N LYS A 103 -4.23 -13.22 -5.33
CA LYS A 103 -3.91 -12.80 -6.71
C LYS A 103 -3.06 -13.83 -7.45
N ALA A 104 -2.21 -14.58 -6.74
CA ALA A 104 -1.40 -15.64 -7.32
C ALA A 104 -2.27 -16.84 -7.71
N THR A 105 -3.14 -17.30 -6.81
CA THR A 105 -4.07 -18.42 -7.05
C THR A 105 -5.12 -18.05 -8.09
N GLY A 106 -5.63 -16.81 -8.09
CA GLY A 106 -6.57 -16.32 -9.09
C GLY A 106 -6.00 -16.34 -10.51
N LEU A 107 -4.76 -15.86 -10.71
CA LEU A 107 -4.10 -15.96 -12.03
C LEU A 107 -3.83 -17.41 -12.42
N TRP A 108 -3.48 -18.27 -11.46
CA TRP A 108 -3.25 -19.69 -11.71
C TRP A 108 -4.54 -20.38 -12.19
N LEU A 109 -5.67 -20.11 -11.52
CA LEU A 109 -6.97 -20.67 -11.88
C LEU A 109 -7.48 -20.10 -13.21
N HIS A 110 -7.28 -18.81 -13.46
CA HIS A 110 -7.64 -18.15 -14.72
C HIS A 110 -6.92 -18.78 -15.92
N ASN A 111 -5.59 -19.01 -15.81
CA ASN A 111 -4.80 -19.68 -16.84
C ASN A 111 -5.22 -21.13 -17.08
N LYS A 112 -5.83 -21.80 -16.09
CA LYS A 112 -6.31 -23.18 -16.21
C LYS A 112 -7.73 -23.26 -16.79
N SER A 113 -8.53 -22.22 -16.59
CA SER A 113 -9.92 -22.12 -17.08
C SER A 113 -10.01 -21.64 -18.53
N ASN A 114 -9.06 -20.81 -18.99
CA ASN A 114 -8.99 -20.32 -20.37
C ASN A 114 -7.60 -20.63 -21.00
N PRO A 115 -7.44 -21.72 -21.77
CA PRO A 115 -6.19 -22.00 -22.49
C PRO A 115 -5.90 -21.04 -23.66
N SER A 116 -6.80 -20.10 -23.97
CA SER A 116 -6.68 -19.11 -25.04
C SER A 116 -6.91 -17.69 -24.54
N SER A 117 -6.03 -17.14 -23.71
CA SER A 117 -5.68 -15.71 -23.73
C SER A 117 -4.60 -15.39 -22.72
N GLU A 118 -3.48 -14.97 -23.28
CA GLU A 118 -2.50 -14.05 -22.75
C GLU A 118 -3.17 -12.78 -22.18
N VAL A 119 -3.80 -12.82 -21.00
CA VAL A 119 -4.42 -11.63 -20.34
C VAL A 119 -3.36 -10.66 -19.77
N ASP A 120 -2.15 -10.68 -20.32
CA ASP A 120 -1.20 -9.58 -20.26
C ASP A 120 -1.02 -8.89 -21.63
N ALA A 121 -1.93 -9.10 -22.58
CA ALA A 121 -2.04 -8.32 -23.82
C ALA A 121 -2.91 -7.06 -23.68
N SER A 122 -3.53 -6.80 -22.53
CA SER A 122 -4.51 -5.70 -22.33
C SER A 122 -3.99 -4.47 -21.57
N HIS A 123 -2.68 -4.32 -21.39
CA HIS A 123 -2.08 -3.02 -21.02
C HIS A 123 -0.82 -2.66 -21.82
N SER A 124 -0.71 -3.15 -23.07
CA SER A 124 0.34 -2.68 -23.99
C SER A 124 -0.10 -2.54 -25.46
N LYS A 125 -1.22 -3.15 -25.89
CA LYS A 125 -1.70 -3.00 -27.29
C LYS A 125 -2.79 -1.95 -27.55
N GLN A 126 -3.33 -1.28 -26.53
CA GLN A 126 -4.40 -0.26 -26.69
C GLN A 126 -3.96 1.19 -26.40
N VAL A 127 -2.65 1.48 -26.38
CA VAL A 127 -2.15 2.89 -26.33
C VAL A 127 -1.09 3.15 -27.42
N LYS A 128 -0.86 2.22 -28.34
CA LYS A 128 0.12 2.44 -29.42
C LYS A 128 -0.23 1.76 -30.76
N ALA A 129 -1.48 1.84 -31.15
CA ALA A 129 -1.92 1.74 -32.54
C ALA A 129 -2.82 2.93 -32.85
#